data_AF-A0A1F4ZTQ0-F1
#
_entry.id   AF-A0A1F4ZTQ0-F1
#
_cell.length_a   1.000
_cell.length_b   1.000
_cell.length_c   1.000
_cell.angle_alpha   90.00
_cell.angle_beta   90.00
_cell.angle_gamma   90.00
#
_symmetry.space_group_name_H-M   'P 1'
#
loop_
_entity.id
_entity.type
_entity.pdbx_description
1 polymer ?
#
loop_
_entity_poly.entity_id
_entity_poly.type
_entity_poly.pdbx_seq_one_letter_code
_entity_poly.pdbx_strand_id
1 'polypeptide(L)'
;MDNKKIKGCVIKVMIFFTILLLIIGAIIFSFTLVINIINSGAYVTDRAPGAGLDMPMEGYCDLDPNTIIPLEFPNIYPPTNIAHHAYILVNDLLPGLWCYFNHQPYYDGDAPSDPPGFPDGGNPDYWDESLFGLFLDNDGTYNIFWCTIMVIEAWNNTPGVSLPTDLIYTPTMHAYFVNTGRFTTIQQALQNLSLVHPGDAAIIARDGSSRGLNGDHASIVWSVTPDAITTIDSNAGLKGFTYAISGGEARWGSLTIVGFGRR
;
A
#
# COMPACT_ATOMS: atom_id res chain seq x y z
N MET A 1 16.00 58.51 -38.71
CA MET A 1 15.82 57.04 -38.59
C MET A 1 14.39 56.71 -38.94
N ASP A 2 14.18 55.71 -39.79
CA ASP A 2 12.91 55.46 -40.46
C ASP A 2 11.95 54.66 -39.55
N ASN A 3 10.90 55.32 -39.05
CA ASN A 3 9.94 54.76 -38.08
C ASN A 3 9.25 53.47 -38.58
N LYS A 4 9.24 53.23 -39.90
CA LYS A 4 8.73 51.98 -40.48
C LYS A 4 9.62 50.76 -40.15
N LYS A 5 10.94 50.91 -40.11
CA LYS A 5 11.86 49.80 -39.78
C LYS A 5 11.75 49.36 -38.32
N ILE A 6 11.53 50.31 -37.41
CA ILE A 6 11.37 50.05 -35.97
C ILE A 6 10.07 49.28 -35.70
N LYS A 7 8.95 49.71 -36.29
CA LYS A 7 7.65 49.01 -36.14
C LYS A 7 7.69 47.57 -36.68
N GLY A 8 8.34 47.35 -37.82
CA GLY A 8 8.50 46.01 -38.38
C GLY A 8 9.34 45.08 -37.51
N CYS A 9 10.37 45.61 -36.83
CA CYS A 9 11.20 44.85 -35.90
C CYS A 9 10.41 44.44 -34.64
N VAL A 10 9.70 45.39 -34.03
CA VAL A 10 8.90 45.15 -32.81
C VAL A 10 7.81 44.10 -33.06
N ILE A 11 7.09 44.17 -34.19
CA ILE A 11 6.05 43.19 -34.53
C ILE A 11 6.64 41.77 -34.66
N LYS A 12 7.80 41.61 -35.31
CA LYS A 12 8.45 40.30 -35.46
C LYS A 12 8.91 39.72 -34.13
N VAL A 13 9.46 40.55 -33.24
CA VAL A 13 9.87 40.12 -31.89
C VAL A 13 8.67 39.69 -31.06
N MET A 14 7.57 40.46 -31.11
CA MET A 14 6.34 40.08 -30.40
C MET A 14 5.77 38.76 -30.90
N ILE A 15 5.68 38.57 -32.22
CA ILE A 15 5.19 37.32 -32.81
C ILE A 15 6.07 36.13 -32.38
N PHE A 16 7.39 36.29 -32.41
CA PHE A 16 8.32 35.24 -31.98
C PHE A 16 8.13 34.87 -30.50
N PHE A 17 8.01 35.85 -29.60
CA PHE A 17 7.77 35.61 -28.18
C PHE A 17 6.42 34.93 -27.92
N THR A 18 5.36 35.33 -28.64
CA THR A 18 4.05 34.68 -28.51
C THR A 18 4.10 33.21 -28.94
N ILE A 19 4.77 32.90 -30.06
CA ILE A 19 4.96 31.52 -30.52
C ILE A 19 5.76 30.70 -29.51
N LEU A 20 6.85 31.28 -28.96
CA LEU A 20 7.68 30.60 -27.96
C LEU A 20 6.89 30.26 -26.69
N LEU A 21 6.07 31.19 -26.19
CA LEU A 21 5.23 30.96 -25.01
C LEU A 21 4.17 29.87 -25.25
N LEU A 22 3.58 29.83 -26.45
CA LEU A 22 2.62 28.78 -26.82
C LEU A 22 3.29 27.40 -26.86
N ILE A 23 4.51 27.30 -27.39
CA ILE A 23 5.27 26.05 -27.43
C ILE A 23 5.59 25.57 -26.01
N ILE A 24 6.08 26.46 -25.14
CA ILE A 24 6.39 26.11 -23.74
C ILE A 24 5.12 25.67 -23.00
N GLY A 25 4.01 26.39 -23.17
CA GLY A 25 2.72 26.05 -22.58
C GLY A 25 2.21 24.69 -23.03
N ALA A 26 2.34 24.37 -24.33
CA ALA A 26 1.95 23.06 -24.87
C ALA A 26 2.80 21.93 -24.29
N ILE A 27 4.13 22.11 -24.17
CA ILE A 27 5.02 21.11 -23.57
C ILE A 27 4.64 20.83 -22.11
N ILE A 28 4.43 21.88 -21.30
CA ILE A 28 4.04 21.74 -19.88
C ILE A 28 2.69 21.05 -19.76
N PHE A 29 1.73 21.40 -20.62
CA PHE A 29 0.41 20.79 -20.63
C PHE A 29 0.50 19.30 -21.00
N SER A 30 1.23 18.94 -22.06
CA SER A 30 1.43 17.55 -22.47
C SER A 30 2.13 16.72 -21.38
N PHE A 31 3.15 17.28 -20.72
CA PHE A 31 3.87 16.57 -19.65
C PHE A 31 2.97 16.32 -18.44
N THR A 32 2.20 17.34 -18.02
CA THR A 32 1.21 17.21 -16.93
C THR A 32 0.12 16.19 -17.29
N LEU A 33 -0.36 16.19 -18.54
CA LEU A 33 -1.36 15.24 -19.02
C LEU A 33 -0.83 13.80 -18.99
N VAL A 34 0.39 13.56 -19.46
CA VAL A 34 1.02 12.22 -19.44
C VAL A 34 1.23 11.74 -18.01
N ILE A 35 1.74 12.58 -17.11
CA ILE A 35 1.87 12.24 -15.69
C ILE A 35 0.50 11.92 -15.08
N ASN A 36 -0.52 12.72 -15.39
CA ASN A 36 -1.87 12.45 -14.91
C ASN A 36 -2.42 11.13 -15.47
N ILE A 37 -2.21 10.81 -16.75
CA ILE A 37 -2.63 9.53 -17.35
C ILE A 37 -1.88 8.34 -16.72
N ILE A 38 -0.59 8.48 -16.44
CA ILE A 38 0.20 7.44 -15.75
C ILE A 38 -0.31 7.26 -14.31
N ASN A 39 -0.62 8.35 -13.62
CA ASN A 39 -1.09 8.32 -12.24
C ASN A 39 -2.58 7.96 -12.10
N SER A 40 -3.40 8.23 -13.11
CA SER A 40 -4.84 7.92 -13.16
C SER A 40 -5.14 6.63 -13.90
N GLY A 41 -4.16 6.10 -14.64
CA GLY A 41 -4.17 4.76 -15.20
C GLY A 41 -3.96 3.76 -14.09
N ALA A 42 -4.92 3.69 -13.16
CA ALA A 42 -5.12 2.48 -12.39
C ALA A 42 -5.15 1.35 -13.42
N TYR A 43 -4.21 0.41 -13.32
CA TYR A 43 -4.37 -0.87 -13.98
C TYR A 43 -5.71 -1.42 -13.48
N VAL A 44 -6.76 -1.24 -14.27
CA VAL A 44 -7.98 -2.02 -14.15
C VAL A 44 -7.56 -3.40 -14.60
N THR A 45 -6.92 -4.14 -13.71
CA THR A 45 -6.76 -5.57 -13.89
C THR A 45 -8.18 -6.10 -13.93
N ASP A 46 -8.53 -6.82 -14.99
CA ASP A 46 -9.79 -7.54 -15.04
C ASP A 46 -9.94 -8.32 -13.74
N ARG A 47 -11.15 -8.24 -13.15
CA ARG A 47 -11.56 -8.95 -11.94
C ARG A 47 -10.93 -10.34 -11.97
N ALA A 48 -9.95 -10.59 -11.10
CA ALA A 48 -9.26 -11.88 -11.03
C ALA A 48 -10.35 -12.98 -10.98
N PRO A 49 -10.42 -13.85 -11.99
CA PRO A 49 -11.48 -14.85 -12.07
C PRO A 49 -11.18 -15.91 -11.02
N GLY A 50 -11.92 -15.90 -9.90
CA GLY A 50 -11.91 -17.02 -8.96
C GLY A 50 -11.86 -16.73 -7.46
N ALA A 51 -12.05 -15.50 -6.97
CA ALA A 51 -12.01 -15.22 -5.53
C ALA A 51 -13.22 -15.83 -4.76
N GLY A 52 -13.19 -17.14 -4.54
CA GLY A 52 -13.88 -17.78 -3.42
C GLY A 52 -13.05 -17.55 -2.17
N LEU A 53 -13.61 -16.85 -1.18
CA LEU A 53 -13.29 -16.74 0.27
C LEU A 53 -11.84 -16.70 0.81
N ASP A 54 -10.84 -16.79 -0.05
CA ASP A 54 -9.43 -16.88 0.27
C ASP A 54 -8.74 -15.58 -0.18
N MET A 55 -8.03 -14.88 0.70
CA MET A 55 -6.97 -13.98 0.23
C MET A 55 -6.11 -14.84 -0.67
N PRO A 56 -5.95 -14.54 -1.97
CA PRO A 56 -5.62 -15.50 -3.04
C PRO A 56 -4.61 -16.53 -2.55
N MET A 57 -5.12 -17.65 -2.03
CA MET A 57 -4.31 -18.67 -1.35
C MET A 57 -3.57 -19.53 -2.38
N GLU A 58 -3.93 -19.42 -3.65
CA GLU A 58 -3.26 -20.08 -4.78
C GLU A 58 -2.00 -19.33 -5.26
N GLY A 59 -1.71 -18.16 -4.71
CA GLY A 59 -0.54 -17.38 -5.10
C GLY A 59 0.72 -17.87 -4.42
N TYR A 60 1.55 -18.62 -5.16
CA TYR A 60 2.99 -18.80 -4.93
C TYR A 60 3.49 -19.94 -4.02
N CYS A 61 2.65 -20.90 -3.64
CA CYS A 61 3.15 -22.11 -2.97
C CYS A 61 4.15 -22.92 -3.80
N ASP A 62 4.14 -22.75 -5.12
CA ASP A 62 5.10 -23.39 -6.04
C ASP A 62 6.37 -22.54 -6.29
N LEU A 63 6.48 -21.35 -5.71
CA LEU A 63 7.72 -20.58 -5.81
C LEU A 63 8.83 -21.21 -4.97
N ASP A 64 10.06 -21.10 -5.48
CA ASP A 64 11.22 -21.27 -4.63
C ASP A 64 11.15 -20.23 -3.49
N PRO A 65 11.19 -20.65 -2.21
CA PRO A 65 11.09 -19.75 -1.06
C PRO A 65 12.20 -18.70 -1.01
N ASN A 66 13.25 -18.82 -1.83
CA ASN A 66 14.32 -17.82 -1.97
C ASN A 66 14.09 -16.84 -3.13
N THR A 67 12.97 -16.95 -3.85
CA THR A 67 12.65 -16.07 -4.98
C THR A 67 12.08 -14.75 -4.47
N ILE A 68 12.84 -13.67 -4.68
CA ILE A 68 12.34 -12.31 -4.47
C ILE A 68 11.44 -11.93 -5.66
N ILE A 69 10.15 -11.71 -5.37
CA ILE A 69 9.23 -11.05 -6.30
C ILE A 69 9.12 -9.58 -5.89
N PRO A 70 9.56 -8.62 -6.73
CA PRO A 70 9.46 -7.20 -6.40
C PRO A 70 8.00 -6.73 -6.44
N LEU A 71 7.73 -5.59 -5.79
CA LEU A 71 6.45 -4.91 -5.93
C LEU A 71 6.22 -4.49 -7.40
N GLU A 72 4.99 -4.67 -7.90
CA GLU A 72 4.65 -4.40 -9.31
C GLU A 72 4.62 -2.91 -9.67
N PHE A 73 4.61 -2.03 -8.66
CA PHE A 73 4.65 -0.58 -8.82
C PHE A 73 6.03 0.00 -8.44
N PRO A 74 6.44 1.13 -9.04
CA PRO A 74 7.76 1.73 -8.79
C PRO A 74 7.82 2.48 -7.46
N ASN A 75 8.97 2.53 -6.80
CA ASN A 75 9.16 3.38 -5.62
C ASN A 75 9.31 4.87 -6.00
N ILE A 76 8.26 5.68 -5.81
CA ILE A 76 8.24 7.10 -6.20
C ILE A 76 8.25 8.09 -5.03
N TYR A 77 8.22 7.60 -3.79
CA TYR A 77 8.16 8.46 -2.60
C TYR A 77 9.54 8.76 -2.03
N PRO A 78 9.72 9.93 -1.37
CA PRO A 78 10.97 10.24 -0.71
C PRO A 78 11.23 9.28 0.47
N PRO A 79 12.51 9.09 0.87
CA PRO A 79 12.87 8.19 1.96
C PRO A 79 12.14 8.43 3.27
N THR A 80 11.76 9.68 3.57
CA THR A 80 11.06 10.05 4.81
C THR A 80 9.54 9.82 4.75
N ASN A 81 9.04 9.01 3.83
CA ASN A 81 7.62 8.70 3.69
C ASN A 81 7.33 7.29 4.21
N ILE A 82 6.28 7.15 5.00
CA ILE A 82 5.84 5.84 5.52
C ILE A 82 5.64 4.81 4.40
N ALA A 83 5.01 5.21 3.28
CA ALA A 83 4.83 4.34 2.12
C ALA A 83 6.16 3.93 1.47
N HIS A 84 7.18 4.80 1.48
CA HIS A 84 8.52 4.42 1.02
C HIS A 84 9.14 3.36 1.94
N HIS A 85 9.07 3.53 3.25
CA HIS A 85 9.59 2.54 4.19
C HIS A 85 8.86 1.20 4.06
N ALA A 86 7.52 1.23 3.95
CA ALA A 86 6.73 0.03 3.68
C ALA A 86 7.16 -0.66 2.38
N TYR A 87 7.42 0.13 1.32
CA TYR A 87 7.90 -0.40 0.03
C TYR A 87 9.21 -1.17 0.21
N ILE A 88 10.19 -0.57 0.88
CA ILE A 88 11.51 -1.21 1.10
C ILE A 88 11.35 -2.49 1.91
N LEU A 89 10.55 -2.46 2.98
CA LEU A 89 10.30 -3.65 3.81
C LEU A 89 9.69 -4.79 3.02
N VAL A 90 8.62 -4.51 2.27
CA VAL A 90 7.85 -5.55 1.58
C VAL A 90 8.51 -6.03 0.29
N ASN A 91 9.20 -5.15 -0.42
CA ASN A 91 9.84 -5.50 -1.70
C ASN A 91 10.82 -6.68 -1.55
N ASP A 92 11.47 -6.79 -0.40
CA ASP A 92 12.48 -7.81 -0.15
C ASP A 92 11.93 -9.05 0.60
N LEU A 93 10.63 -9.07 0.95
CA LEU A 93 10.01 -10.24 1.57
C LEU A 93 10.02 -11.43 0.63
N LEU A 94 10.32 -12.59 1.19
CA LEU A 94 10.22 -13.89 0.55
C LEU A 94 8.88 -14.55 0.90
N PRO A 95 8.40 -15.48 0.06
CA PRO A 95 7.36 -16.42 0.46
C PRO A 95 7.81 -17.18 1.72
N GLY A 96 6.94 -17.21 2.72
CA GLY A 96 7.17 -17.90 3.99
C GLY A 96 5.93 -18.69 4.40
N LEU A 97 5.48 -18.46 5.64
CA LEU A 97 4.36 -19.20 6.21
C LEU A 97 3.10 -19.05 5.35
N TRP A 98 2.45 -20.19 5.05
CA TRP A 98 1.28 -20.30 4.18
C TRP A 98 1.47 -19.70 2.78
N CYS A 99 2.71 -19.72 2.29
CA CYS A 99 3.07 -19.15 0.98
C CYS A 99 2.84 -17.64 0.88
N TYR A 100 2.67 -16.95 2.02
CA TYR A 100 2.52 -15.51 2.05
C TYR A 100 3.87 -14.82 2.03
N PHE A 101 3.92 -13.59 1.51
CA PHE A 101 5.11 -12.75 1.62
C PHE A 101 5.22 -12.21 3.05
N ASN A 102 5.87 -12.97 3.92
CA ASN A 102 6.07 -12.65 5.33
C ASN A 102 7.44 -13.08 5.85
N HIS A 103 8.35 -13.61 5.03
CA HIS A 103 9.69 -14.01 5.45
C HIS A 103 10.72 -12.95 5.06
N GLN A 104 11.54 -12.47 5.99
CA GLN A 104 12.59 -11.49 5.70
C GLN A 104 13.96 -12.18 5.57
N PRO A 105 14.63 -12.12 4.40
CA PRO A 105 15.86 -12.89 4.14
C PRO A 105 17.11 -12.46 4.93
N TYR A 106 17.13 -11.23 5.46
CA TYR A 106 18.34 -10.59 5.99
C TYR A 106 18.21 -10.11 7.45
N TYR A 107 17.29 -10.67 8.23
CA TYR A 107 17.37 -10.45 9.68
C TYR A 107 18.49 -11.33 10.23
N ASP A 108 19.50 -10.72 10.86
CA ASP A 108 20.80 -11.30 11.26
C ASP A 108 20.70 -12.27 12.46
N GLY A 109 19.59 -12.99 12.56
CA GLY A 109 19.37 -14.09 13.50
C GLY A 109 18.77 -15.23 12.70
N ASP A 110 19.41 -16.40 12.74
CA ASP A 110 18.97 -17.64 12.11
C ASP A 110 17.44 -17.69 12.08
N ALA A 111 16.82 -17.57 10.90
CA ALA A 111 15.39 -17.81 10.78
C ALA A 111 15.16 -19.18 11.44
N PRO A 112 14.41 -19.27 12.56
CA PRO A 112 14.13 -20.55 13.16
C PRO A 112 13.48 -21.32 12.03
N SER A 113 14.12 -22.42 11.64
CA SER A 113 13.60 -23.38 10.67
C SER A 113 12.09 -23.42 10.84
N ASP A 114 11.32 -23.07 9.80
CA ASP A 114 9.85 -22.99 9.83
C ASP A 114 9.33 -23.98 10.87
N PRO A 115 8.72 -23.51 11.97
CA PRO A 115 8.63 -24.31 13.18
C PRO A 115 8.03 -25.67 12.79
N PRO A 116 8.73 -26.79 13.10
CA PRO A 116 8.37 -28.12 12.64
C PRO A 116 7.07 -28.50 13.32
N GLY A 117 5.95 -28.17 12.70
CA GLY A 117 4.68 -28.18 13.39
C GLY A 117 3.57 -27.36 12.76
N PHE A 118 3.84 -26.52 11.76
CA PHE A 118 2.73 -26.08 10.90
C PHE A 118 2.25 -27.30 10.11
N PRO A 119 1.04 -27.82 10.37
CA PRO A 119 0.53 -28.90 9.55
C PRO A 119 0.48 -28.37 8.11
N ASP A 120 1.07 -29.13 7.18
CA ASP A 120 1.14 -28.89 5.73
C ASP A 120 -0.24 -28.73 5.03
N GLY A 121 -1.29 -28.40 5.77
CA GLY A 121 -2.66 -28.22 5.29
C GLY A 121 -3.61 -27.55 6.29
N GLY A 122 -3.10 -26.81 7.28
CA GLY A 122 -3.96 -26.04 8.20
C GLY A 122 -4.53 -24.80 7.51
N ASN A 123 -5.85 -24.77 7.28
CA ASN A 123 -6.54 -23.57 6.79
C ASN A 123 -6.26 -22.38 7.74
N PRO A 124 -5.79 -21.21 7.24
CA PRO A 124 -5.53 -20.01 8.04
C PRO A 124 -6.76 -19.51 8.81
N ASP A 125 -7.98 -19.89 8.41
CA ASP A 125 -9.21 -19.60 9.14
C ASP A 125 -9.25 -20.21 10.56
N TYR A 126 -8.45 -21.24 10.85
CA TYR A 126 -8.35 -21.86 12.18
C TYR A 126 -7.18 -21.35 13.03
N TRP A 127 -6.40 -20.40 12.50
CA TRP A 127 -5.26 -19.87 13.23
C TRP A 127 -5.71 -18.97 14.39
N ASP A 128 -5.27 -19.33 15.60
CA ASP A 128 -5.45 -18.51 16.78
C ASP A 128 -4.33 -17.46 16.82
N GLU A 129 -4.70 -16.21 16.52
CA GLU A 129 -3.80 -15.07 16.65
C GLU A 129 -3.21 -14.94 18.06
N SER A 130 -3.77 -15.51 19.13
CA SER A 130 -3.13 -15.52 20.45
C SER A 130 -1.79 -16.29 20.48
N LEU A 131 -1.57 -17.18 19.50
CA LEU A 131 -0.28 -17.84 19.28
C LEU A 131 0.77 -16.89 18.65
N PHE A 132 0.41 -15.67 18.21
CA PHE A 132 1.35 -14.63 17.75
C PHE A 132 2.49 -14.39 18.74
N GLY A 133 2.12 -14.26 20.02
CA GLY A 133 3.06 -13.87 21.06
C GLY A 133 4.13 -14.93 21.33
N LEU A 134 3.95 -16.14 20.82
CA LEU A 134 4.90 -17.25 20.97
C LEU A 134 5.97 -17.29 19.86
N PHE A 135 5.73 -16.63 18.72
CA PHE A 135 6.67 -16.54 17.60
C PHE A 135 7.34 -15.15 17.48
N LEU A 136 7.04 -14.25 18.41
CA LEU A 136 7.98 -13.22 18.78
C LEU A 136 9.13 -13.94 19.47
N ASP A 137 10.23 -14.14 18.75
CA ASP A 137 11.37 -14.85 19.28
C ASP A 137 11.81 -14.17 20.60
N ASN A 138 12.26 -14.93 21.60
CA ASN A 138 12.48 -14.43 22.98
C ASN A 138 13.59 -13.35 23.07
N ASP A 139 14.23 -13.04 21.96
CA ASP A 139 15.26 -12.02 21.75
C ASP A 139 14.74 -10.78 20.98
N GLY A 140 13.46 -10.74 20.60
CA GLY A 140 12.85 -9.62 19.88
C GLY A 140 13.04 -9.65 18.36
N THR A 141 13.48 -10.79 17.81
CA THR A 141 13.78 -10.93 16.38
C THR A 141 12.53 -11.39 15.61
N TYR A 142 12.02 -10.55 14.70
CA TYR A 142 10.83 -10.87 13.90
C TYR A 142 11.23 -11.59 12.61
N ASN A 143 11.14 -12.92 12.58
CA ASN A 143 11.37 -13.67 11.34
C ASN A 143 10.09 -13.84 10.49
N ILE A 144 8.92 -13.54 11.06
CA ILE A 144 7.64 -13.45 10.33
C ILE A 144 7.11 -12.01 10.40
N PHE A 145 6.97 -11.40 9.23
CA PHE A 145 6.58 -10.01 9.04
C PHE A 145 5.07 -9.87 8.81
N TRP A 146 4.33 -9.84 9.92
CA TRP A 146 2.88 -9.70 9.93
C TRP A 146 2.40 -8.33 9.42
N CYS A 147 1.16 -8.29 8.95
CA CYS A 147 0.53 -7.09 8.38
C CYS A 147 0.55 -5.86 9.32
N THR A 148 0.32 -6.06 10.61
CA THR A 148 0.40 -5.00 11.64
C THR A 148 1.84 -4.60 11.97
N ILE A 149 2.78 -5.56 12.00
CA ILE A 149 4.20 -5.30 12.22
C ILE A 149 4.76 -4.44 11.08
N MET A 150 4.39 -4.73 9.83
CA MET A 150 4.73 -3.88 8.69
C MET A 150 4.27 -2.43 8.88
N VAL A 151 3.03 -2.22 9.32
CA VAL A 151 2.52 -0.87 9.59
C VAL A 151 3.32 -0.18 10.70
N ILE A 152 3.57 -0.87 11.81
CA ILE A 152 4.34 -0.34 12.95
C ILE A 152 5.77 0.03 12.52
N GLU A 153 6.47 -0.86 11.81
CA GLU A 153 7.84 -0.65 11.35
C GLU A 153 7.93 0.49 10.33
N ALA A 154 7.04 0.54 9.35
CA ALA A 154 7.03 1.61 8.35
C ALA A 154 6.84 3.00 9.00
N TRP A 155 5.97 3.08 10.02
CA TRP A 155 5.74 4.30 10.78
C TRP A 155 6.92 4.66 11.68
N ASN A 156 7.43 3.71 12.47
CA ASN A 156 8.49 3.98 13.44
C ASN A 156 9.85 4.28 12.79
N ASN A 157 10.07 3.83 11.56
CA ASN A 157 11.24 4.20 10.77
C ASN A 157 11.07 5.55 10.04
N THR A 158 9.90 6.19 10.10
CA THR A 158 9.65 7.51 9.51
C THR A 158 9.83 8.64 10.55
N PRO A 159 10.64 9.68 10.28
CA PRO A 159 10.83 10.78 11.22
C PRO A 159 9.53 11.52 11.58
N GLY A 160 9.30 11.73 12.88
CA GLY A 160 8.20 12.58 13.39
C GLY A 160 6.85 11.88 13.53
N VAL A 161 6.77 10.59 13.24
CA VAL A 161 5.59 9.75 13.49
C VAL A 161 6.01 8.49 14.24
N SER A 162 5.11 7.95 15.06
CA SER A 162 5.36 6.70 15.78
C SER A 162 4.05 6.01 16.13
N LEU A 163 4.05 4.69 16.12
CA LEU A 163 2.99 3.84 16.65
C LEU A 163 3.50 3.06 17.87
N PRO A 164 2.65 2.81 18.88
CA PRO A 164 2.95 1.83 19.92
C PRO A 164 3.27 0.46 19.30
N THR A 165 4.30 -0.20 19.82
CA THR A 165 4.80 -1.49 19.29
C THR A 165 3.94 -2.67 19.70
N ASP A 166 2.98 -2.49 20.62
CA ASP A 166 2.04 -3.49 21.09
C ASP A 166 0.74 -3.57 20.26
N LEU A 167 0.63 -2.77 19.18
CA LEU A 167 -0.50 -2.81 18.22
C LEU A 167 -0.42 -4.00 17.25
N ILE A 168 -0.03 -5.17 17.76
CA ILE A 168 0.28 -6.35 16.94
C ILE A 168 -0.96 -7.03 16.34
N TYR A 169 -2.18 -6.59 16.68
CA TYR A 169 -3.44 -7.12 16.13
C TYR A 169 -4.26 -6.02 15.44
N THR A 170 -4.96 -6.35 14.36
CA THR A 170 -5.81 -5.38 13.65
C THR A 170 -6.87 -4.74 14.56
N PRO A 171 -7.55 -5.45 15.49
CA PRO A 171 -8.51 -4.81 16.38
C PRO A 171 -7.87 -3.81 17.35
N THR A 172 -6.67 -4.09 17.86
CA THR A 172 -5.98 -3.18 18.78
C THR A 172 -5.44 -1.95 18.04
N MET A 173 -4.92 -2.14 16.81
CA MET A 173 -4.52 -1.05 15.92
C MET A 173 -5.70 -0.16 15.52
N HIS A 174 -6.82 -0.76 15.11
CA HIS A 174 -8.06 -0.05 14.83
C HIS A 174 -8.53 0.76 16.05
N ALA A 175 -8.61 0.13 17.23
CA ALA A 175 -8.99 0.79 18.47
C ALA A 175 -8.07 1.95 18.82
N TYR A 176 -6.75 1.82 18.60
CA TYR A 176 -5.80 2.91 18.80
C TYR A 176 -6.12 4.11 17.90
N PHE A 177 -6.34 3.90 16.60
CA PHE A 177 -6.68 4.99 15.68
C PHE A 177 -8.01 5.64 16.03
N VAL A 178 -9.01 4.86 16.47
CA VAL A 178 -10.30 5.41 16.93
C VAL A 178 -10.10 6.26 18.19
N ASN A 179 -9.44 5.72 19.21
CA ASN A 179 -9.25 6.38 20.51
C ASN A 179 -8.39 7.65 20.43
N THR A 180 -7.51 7.73 19.44
CA THR A 180 -6.68 8.92 19.17
C THR A 180 -7.34 9.91 18.22
N GLY A 181 -8.56 9.64 17.72
CA GLY A 181 -9.26 10.50 16.77
C GLY A 181 -8.63 10.53 15.37
N ARG A 182 -7.81 9.51 15.06
CA ARG A 182 -7.04 9.37 13.81
C ARG A 182 -7.70 8.44 12.81
N PHE A 183 -8.78 7.75 13.19
CA PHE A 183 -9.51 6.88 12.29
C PHE A 183 -10.48 7.65 11.39
N THR A 184 -10.50 7.30 10.11
CA THR A 184 -11.46 7.78 9.12
C THR A 184 -12.12 6.58 8.46
N THR A 185 -13.45 6.49 8.51
CA THR A 185 -14.15 5.36 7.87
C THR A 185 -14.05 5.45 6.36
N ILE A 186 -14.22 4.32 5.66
CA ILE A 186 -14.23 4.32 4.19
C ILE A 186 -15.32 5.25 3.63
N GLN A 187 -16.50 5.33 4.26
CA GLN A 187 -17.57 6.23 3.81
C GLN A 187 -17.18 7.70 3.91
N GLN A 188 -16.45 8.09 4.96
CA GLN A 188 -15.92 9.45 5.12
C GLN A 188 -14.83 9.74 4.08
N ALA A 189 -13.92 8.79 3.89
CA ALA A 189 -12.85 8.90 2.89
C ALA A 189 -13.40 9.04 1.46
N LEU A 190 -14.43 8.29 1.08
CA LEU A 190 -15.00 8.37 -0.27
C LEU A 190 -15.78 9.67 -0.52
N GLN A 191 -16.26 10.36 0.52
CA GLN A 191 -16.81 11.71 0.39
C GLN A 191 -15.73 12.76 0.12
N ASN A 192 -14.50 12.50 0.60
CA ASN A 192 -13.36 13.39 0.40
C ASN A 192 -12.05 12.59 0.41
N LEU A 193 -11.60 12.15 -0.77
CA LEU A 193 -10.38 11.33 -0.90
C LEU A 193 -9.10 12.05 -0.44
N SER A 194 -9.12 13.38 -0.32
CA SER A 194 -7.99 14.11 0.27
C SER A 194 -7.79 13.83 1.77
N LEU A 195 -8.68 13.08 2.41
CA LEU A 195 -8.50 12.59 3.78
C LEU A 195 -7.58 11.37 3.86
N VAL A 196 -7.28 10.72 2.73
CA VAL A 196 -6.45 9.51 2.66
C VAL A 196 -5.17 9.83 1.91
N HIS A 197 -4.04 9.44 2.51
CA HIS A 197 -2.72 9.74 1.98
C HIS A 197 -1.85 8.48 1.88
N PRO A 198 -0.89 8.46 0.94
CA PRO A 198 0.19 7.50 1.00
C PRO A 198 0.86 7.50 2.37
N GLY A 199 0.95 6.31 2.99
CA GLY A 199 1.45 6.11 4.34
C GLY A 199 0.38 5.90 5.40
N ASP A 200 -0.88 6.24 5.14
CA ASP A 200 -1.97 5.90 6.07
C ASP A 200 -2.13 4.38 6.18
N ALA A 201 -2.51 3.89 7.36
CA ALA A 201 -2.81 2.48 7.55
C ALA A 201 -4.22 2.18 7.02
N ALA A 202 -4.37 1.27 6.07
CA ALA A 202 -5.67 0.76 5.64
C ALA A 202 -6.09 -0.42 6.52
N ILE A 203 -7.26 -0.34 7.14
CA ILE A 203 -7.87 -1.47 7.86
C ILE A 203 -8.82 -2.16 6.89
N ILE A 204 -8.64 -3.47 6.71
CA ILE A 204 -9.33 -4.27 5.70
C ILE A 204 -10.12 -5.37 6.38
N ALA A 205 -11.36 -5.56 5.95
CA ALA A 205 -12.21 -6.66 6.37
C ALA A 205 -12.46 -7.61 5.19
N ARG A 206 -12.61 -8.89 5.51
CA ARG A 206 -13.09 -9.93 4.60
C ARG A 206 -14.61 -10.04 4.69
N ASP A 207 -15.25 -10.31 3.56
CA ASP A 207 -16.69 -10.63 3.51
C ASP A 207 -17.03 -11.74 4.49
N GLY A 208 -18.08 -11.53 5.29
CA GLY A 208 -18.54 -12.50 6.28
C GLY A 208 -17.69 -12.58 7.56
N SER A 209 -16.64 -11.76 7.70
CA SER A 209 -15.87 -11.70 8.94
C SER A 209 -16.73 -11.23 10.13
N SER A 210 -16.56 -11.90 11.27
CA SER A 210 -17.14 -11.47 12.55
C SER A 210 -16.46 -10.23 13.14
N ARG A 211 -15.27 -9.86 12.63
CA ARG A 211 -14.50 -8.69 13.11
C ARG A 211 -15.04 -7.38 12.57
N GLY A 212 -15.73 -7.39 11.41
CA GLY A 212 -16.36 -6.20 10.84
C GLY A 212 -15.40 -5.03 10.70
N LEU A 213 -15.71 -3.89 11.33
CA LEU A 213 -14.86 -2.68 11.28
C LEU A 213 -13.50 -2.83 11.99
N ASN A 214 -13.32 -3.86 12.83
CA ASN A 214 -12.03 -4.12 13.47
C ASN A 214 -10.98 -4.69 12.50
N GLY A 215 -11.42 -5.11 11.30
CA GLY A 215 -10.55 -5.63 10.24
C GLY A 215 -9.96 -7.00 10.53
N ASP A 216 -9.66 -7.70 9.45
CA ASP A 216 -8.91 -8.96 9.40
C ASP A 216 -7.46 -8.73 8.94
N HIS A 217 -7.17 -7.58 8.33
CA HIS A 217 -5.87 -7.26 7.77
C HIS A 217 -5.56 -5.75 7.91
N ALA A 218 -4.26 -5.42 7.91
CA ALA A 218 -3.77 -4.04 7.90
C ALA A 218 -2.73 -3.85 6.80
N SER A 219 -2.85 -2.76 6.05
CA SER A 219 -1.95 -2.45 4.94
C SER A 219 -1.48 -1.01 4.99
N ILE A 220 -0.47 -0.64 4.21
CA ILE A 220 -0.08 0.76 4.04
C ILE A 220 -0.61 1.28 2.71
N VAL A 221 -1.32 2.40 2.71
CA VAL A 221 -1.76 3.06 1.49
C VAL A 221 -0.53 3.48 0.68
N TRP A 222 -0.44 3.01 -0.55
CA TRP A 222 0.59 3.37 -1.51
C TRP A 222 0.14 4.54 -2.39
N SER A 223 -1.06 4.47 -2.95
CA SER A 223 -1.60 5.52 -3.82
C SER A 223 -3.11 5.61 -3.71
N VAL A 224 -3.63 6.81 -3.97
CA VAL A 224 -5.06 7.11 -3.95
C VAL A 224 -5.41 7.83 -5.25
N THR A 225 -6.39 7.31 -5.97
CA THR A 225 -6.96 7.91 -7.17
C THR A 225 -8.48 7.99 -7.01
N PRO A 226 -9.20 8.73 -7.88
CA PRO A 226 -10.66 8.75 -7.84
C PRO A 226 -11.31 7.36 -7.97
N ASP A 227 -10.64 6.43 -8.66
CA ASP A 227 -11.20 5.14 -9.05
C ASP A 227 -10.64 3.97 -8.24
N ALA A 228 -9.52 4.15 -7.53
CA ALA A 228 -8.87 3.07 -6.80
C ALA A 228 -7.95 3.55 -5.68
N ILE A 229 -7.74 2.66 -4.70
CA ILE A 229 -6.74 2.77 -3.64
C ILE A 229 -5.79 1.60 -3.77
N THR A 230 -4.48 1.86 -3.87
CA THR A 230 -3.46 0.81 -3.90
C THR A 230 -2.77 0.74 -2.55
N THR A 231 -2.50 -0.47 -2.07
CA THR A 231 -1.81 -0.74 -0.80
C THR A 231 -0.52 -1.54 -1.00
N ILE A 232 0.36 -1.44 0.00
CA ILE A 232 1.47 -2.36 0.23
C ILE A 232 1.09 -3.27 1.39
N ASP A 233 1.36 -4.56 1.22
CA ASP A 233 0.84 -5.63 2.05
C ASP A 233 1.94 -6.63 2.41
N SER A 234 1.91 -7.11 3.65
CA SER A 234 2.71 -8.24 4.10
C SER A 234 1.80 -9.28 4.75
N ASN A 235 2.25 -10.52 4.83
CA ASN A 235 1.41 -11.63 5.30
C ASN A 235 0.13 -11.79 4.46
N ALA A 236 0.30 -11.69 3.15
CA ALA A 236 -0.71 -11.95 2.14
C ALA A 236 -0.07 -12.65 0.93
N GLY A 237 -0.91 -13.26 0.09
CA GLY A 237 -0.47 -13.92 -1.15
C GLY A 237 0.06 -12.95 -2.21
N LEU A 238 -0.20 -11.65 -2.07
CA LEU A 238 0.38 -10.57 -2.89
C LEU A 238 1.02 -9.53 -1.99
N LYS A 239 2.03 -8.84 -2.50
CA LYS A 239 2.71 -7.73 -1.82
C LYS A 239 1.98 -6.38 -1.92
N GLY A 240 0.93 -6.32 -2.74
CA GLY A 240 0.10 -5.13 -2.88
C GLY A 240 -1.23 -5.46 -3.53
N PHE A 241 -2.27 -4.72 -3.15
CA PHE A 241 -3.61 -4.83 -3.73
C PHE A 241 -4.09 -3.49 -4.26
N THR A 242 -4.89 -3.53 -5.32
CA THR A 242 -5.59 -2.35 -5.86
C THR A 242 -7.10 -2.51 -5.64
N TYR A 243 -7.63 -1.77 -4.68
CA TYR A 243 -9.03 -1.75 -4.32
C TYR A 243 -9.78 -0.78 -5.24
N ALA A 244 -10.64 -1.31 -6.11
CA ALA A 244 -11.50 -0.50 -6.97
C ALA A 244 -12.56 0.23 -6.12
N ILE A 245 -12.74 1.51 -6.37
CA ILE A 245 -13.76 2.34 -5.73
C ILE A 245 -15.03 2.25 -6.55
N SER A 246 -16.10 1.73 -5.96
CA SER A 246 -17.41 1.68 -6.59
C SER A 246 -18.51 1.52 -5.55
N GLY A 247 -19.69 2.09 -5.81
CA GLY A 247 -20.88 1.87 -4.97
C GLY A 247 -20.75 2.32 -3.51
N GLY A 248 -19.79 3.20 -3.18
CA GLY A 248 -19.52 3.62 -1.79
C GLY A 248 -18.59 2.67 -1.01
N GLU A 249 -17.87 1.81 -1.71
CA GLU A 249 -16.91 0.86 -1.14
C GLU A 249 -15.57 0.95 -1.90
N ALA A 250 -14.48 0.47 -1.29
CA ALA A 250 -13.20 0.22 -1.94
C ALA A 250 -12.85 -1.26 -1.78
N ARG A 251 -12.86 -2.02 -2.88
CA ARG A 251 -12.88 -3.48 -2.85
C ARG A 251 -11.91 -4.15 -3.80
N TRP A 252 -11.42 -5.29 -3.36
CA TRP A 252 -10.65 -6.23 -4.16
C TRP A 252 -11.14 -7.65 -3.83
N GLY A 253 -11.89 -8.27 -4.74
CA GLY A 253 -12.54 -9.57 -4.47
C GLY A 253 -13.45 -9.52 -3.23
N SER A 254 -13.19 -10.39 -2.26
CA SER A 254 -13.87 -10.48 -0.95
C SER A 254 -13.30 -9.53 0.11
N LEU A 255 -12.26 -8.75 -0.23
CA LEU A 255 -11.63 -7.80 0.68
C LEU A 255 -12.21 -6.40 0.47
N THR A 256 -12.50 -5.72 1.58
CA THR A 256 -13.04 -4.36 1.60
C THR A 256 -12.24 -3.52 2.58
N ILE A 257 -11.79 -2.34 2.16
CA ILE A 257 -11.22 -1.37 3.10
C ILE A 257 -12.37 -0.81 3.95
N VAL A 258 -12.28 -0.95 5.26
CA VAL A 258 -13.28 -0.43 6.20
C VAL A 258 -12.95 0.97 6.72
N GLY A 259 -11.67 1.34 6.69
CA GLY A 259 -11.23 2.70 7.01
C GLY A 259 -9.71 2.84 7.08
N PHE A 260 -9.27 4.00 7.54
CA PHE A 260 -7.88 4.42 7.53
C PHE A 260 -7.45 4.96 8.89
N GLY A 261 -6.29 4.49 9.37
CA GLY A 261 -5.53 5.12 10.44
C GLY A 261 -4.63 6.21 9.87
N ARG A 262 -4.96 7.47 10.13
CA ARG A 262 -4.25 8.63 9.57
C ARG A 262 -2.97 8.96 10.32
N ARG A 263 -1.91 9.30 9.58
CA ARG A 263 -0.66 9.85 10.12
C ARG A 263 -0.80 11.19 10.85
#